data_AF-A0A382L8Y9-F1
#
_entry.id   AF-A0A382L8Y9-F1
#
_cell.length_a   1.000
_cell.length_b   1.000
_cell.length_c   1.000
_cell.angle_alpha   90.00
_cell.angle_beta   90.00
_cell.angle_gamma   90.00
#
_symmetry.space_group_name_H-M   'P 1'
#
loop_
_entity.id
_entity.type
_entity.pdbx_description
1 polymer ?
#
loop_
_entity_poly.entity_id
_entity_poly.type
_entity_poly.pdbx_seq_one_letter_code
_entity_poly.pdbx_strand_id
1 'polypeptide(L)'
;MRIILCGFGTVGQSFAKLLESRSEDLYARYGLKPRLVGVFDTGGSAIDSSGLDISKLIDAKKNHNSVKKYSETENNASGTEMINDLEAEVLIETTQSNY
;
A
#
# COMPACT_ATOMS: atom_id res chain seq x y z
N MET A 1 -11.59 6.59 0.99
CA MET A 1 -11.47 5.12 0.85
C MET A 1 -10.05 4.71 1.18
N ARG A 2 -9.89 3.87 2.20
CA ARG A 2 -8.65 3.39 2.78
C ARG A 2 -8.41 1.97 2.28
N ILE A 3 -7.23 1.77 1.70
CA ILE A 3 -6.84 0.52 1.06
C ILE A 3 -5.66 -0.06 1.82
N ILE A 4 -5.75 -1.35 2.12
CA ILE A 4 -4.60 -2.18 2.45
C ILE A 4 -4.17 -2.91 1.17
N LEU A 5 -2.89 -2.85 0.84
CA LEU A 5 -2.32 -3.53 -0.31
C LEU A 5 -1.36 -4.63 0.16
N CYS A 6 -1.76 -5.89 -0.06
CA CYS A 6 -0.91 -7.04 0.16
C CYS A 6 -0.10 -7.32 -1.11
N GLY A 7 1.23 -7.34 -0.97
CA GLY A 7 2.16 -7.46 -2.09
C GLY A 7 2.55 -6.10 -2.68
N PHE A 8 3.86 -5.89 -2.84
CA PHE A 8 4.41 -4.69 -3.47
C PHE A 8 5.44 -5.01 -4.56
N GLY A 9 5.15 -6.05 -5.35
CA GLY A 9 5.85 -6.38 -6.58
C GLY A 9 5.41 -5.50 -7.75
N THR A 10 5.57 -5.99 -8.99
CA THR A 10 5.25 -5.22 -10.20
C THR A 10 3.79 -4.77 -10.24
N VAL A 11 2.85 -5.64 -9.87
CA VAL A 11 1.40 -5.33 -9.87
C VAL A 11 1.07 -4.29 -8.81
N GLY A 12 1.45 -4.54 -7.54
CA GLY A 12 1.21 -3.60 -6.45
C GLY A 12 1.81 -2.20 -6.69
N GLN A 13 3.04 -2.13 -7.22
CA GLN A 13 3.66 -0.85 -7.58
C GLN A 13 2.96 -0.14 -8.73
N SER A 14 2.55 -0.89 -9.77
CA SER A 14 1.81 -0.31 -10.90
C SER A 14 0.44 0.22 -10.46
N PHE A 15 -0.25 -0.51 -9.59
CA PHE A 15 -1.51 -0.08 -9.00
C PHE A 15 -1.35 1.19 -8.17
N ALA A 16 -0.34 1.28 -7.31
CA ALA A 16 -0.06 2.48 -6.53
C ALA A 16 0.17 3.71 -7.43
N LYS A 17 1.02 3.57 -8.47
CA LYS A 17 1.25 4.65 -9.45
C LYS A 17 -0.03 5.06 -10.19
N LEU A 18 -0.90 4.10 -10.50
CA LEU A 18 -2.17 4.38 -11.16
C LEU A 18 -3.12 5.17 -10.25
N LEU A 19 -3.20 4.83 -8.97
CA LEU A 19 -4.00 5.59 -7.99
C LEU A 19 -3.54 7.06 -7.91
N GLU A 20 -2.23 7.30 -7.88
CA GLU A 20 -1.67 8.66 -7.83
C GLU A 20 -1.96 9.43 -9.13
N SER A 21 -1.59 8.86 -10.28
CA SER A 21 -1.73 9.50 -11.60
C SER A 21 -3.19 9.71 -12.06
N ARG A 22 -4.14 8.94 -11.52
CA ARG A 22 -5.57 9.04 -11.84
C ARG A 22 -6.40 9.62 -10.70
N SER A 23 -5.76 10.19 -9.68
CA SER A 23 -6.45 10.72 -8.50
C SER A 23 -7.50 11.78 -8.83
N GLU A 24 -7.18 12.71 -9.73
CA GLU A 24 -8.11 13.74 -10.21
C GLU A 24 -9.31 13.14 -10.96
N ASP A 25 -9.05 12.20 -11.88
CA ASP A 25 -10.10 11.50 -12.63
C ASP A 25 -11.05 10.73 -11.70
N LEU A 26 -10.49 10.03 -10.71
CA LEU A 26 -11.25 9.24 -9.74
C LEU A 26 -12.16 10.14 -8.89
N TYR A 27 -11.65 11.32 -8.50
CA TYR A 27 -12.44 12.28 -7.77
C TYR A 27 -13.52 12.93 -8.64
N ALA A 28 -13.15 13.42 -9.83
CA ALA A 28 -14.07 14.13 -10.72
C ALA A 28 -15.23 13.25 -11.21
N ARG A 29 -14.96 11.96 -11.49
CA ARG A 29 -15.97 11.04 -12.05
C ARG A 29 -16.76 10.28 -11.00
N TYR A 30 -16.15 9.97 -9.85
CA TYR A 30 -16.73 9.05 -8.87
C TYR A 30 -16.75 9.60 -7.44
N GLY A 31 -16.23 10.81 -7.20
CA GLY A 31 -16.08 11.37 -5.85
C GLY A 31 -15.09 10.58 -4.97
N LEU A 32 -14.26 9.73 -5.57
CA LEU A 32 -13.35 8.86 -4.83
C LEU A 32 -12.00 9.54 -4.62
N LYS A 33 -11.52 9.48 -3.38
CA LYS A 33 -10.13 9.78 -3.01
C LYS A 33 -9.53 8.56 -2.30
N PRO A 34 -9.05 7.55 -3.04
CA PRO A 34 -8.42 6.39 -2.45
C PRO A 34 -7.07 6.75 -1.84
N ARG A 35 -6.70 6.10 -0.73
CA ARG A 35 -5.38 6.21 -0.12
C ARG A 35 -4.93 4.83 0.36
N LEU A 36 -3.65 4.53 0.17
CA LEU A 36 -3.03 3.36 0.78
C LEU A 36 -2.74 3.71 2.24
N VAL A 37 -3.31 2.96 3.18
CA VAL A 37 -3.04 3.14 4.63
C VAL A 37 -2.12 2.05 5.18
N GLY A 38 -2.00 0.94 4.45
CA GLY A 38 -1.11 -0.15 4.76
C GLY A 38 -0.63 -0.82 3.48
N VAL A 39 0.67 -1.07 3.40
CA VAL A 39 1.28 -1.91 2.35
C VAL A 39 2.19 -2.91 3.03
N PHE A 40 2.16 -4.17 2.61
CA PHE A 40 3.14 -5.15 3.10
C PHE A 40 3.62 -6.06 1.98
N ASP A 41 4.88 -6.48 2.10
CA ASP A 41 5.52 -7.45 1.23
C ASP A 41 6.27 -8.50 2.05
N THR A 42 6.98 -9.40 1.38
CA THR A 42 7.72 -10.49 2.04
C THR A 42 8.79 -10.02 3.03
N GLY A 43 9.25 -8.77 2.94
CA GLY A 43 10.29 -8.20 3.81
C GLY A 43 9.76 -7.39 4.99
N GLY A 44 8.47 -7.00 4.98
CA GLY A 44 7.83 -6.26 6.07
C GLY A 44 6.70 -5.35 5.56
N SER A 45 6.33 -4.38 6.39
CA SER A 45 5.18 -3.51 6.17
C SER A 45 5.54 -2.02 6.16
N ALA A 46 4.58 -1.20 5.73
CA ALA A 46 4.55 0.24 5.90
C ALA A 46 3.11 0.63 6.26
N ILE A 47 2.95 1.46 7.28
CA ILE A 47 1.65 1.87 7.82
C ILE A 47 1.63 3.39 7.97
N ASP A 48 0.53 4.00 7.51
CA ASP A 48 0.21 5.40 7.80
C ASP A 48 -1.31 5.59 7.69
N SER A 49 -1.98 5.81 8.82
CA SER A 49 -3.43 6.00 8.87
C SER A 49 -3.91 7.26 8.12
N SER A 50 -3.03 8.25 7.95
CA SER A 50 -3.31 9.46 7.17
C SER A 50 -3.19 9.24 5.66
N GLY A 51 -2.39 8.24 5.27
CA GLY A 51 -2.14 7.81 3.89
C GLY A 51 -0.64 7.80 3.58
N LEU A 52 -0.17 6.72 2.97
CA LEU A 52 1.22 6.54 2.59
C LEU A 52 1.58 7.37 1.35
N ASP A 53 2.79 7.93 1.35
CA ASP A 53 3.38 8.57 0.18
C ASP A 53 3.86 7.50 -0.82
N ILE A 54 3.27 7.52 -2.01
CA ILE A 54 3.48 6.49 -3.04
C ILE A 54 4.90 6.56 -3.61
N SER A 55 5.41 7.77 -3.86
CA SER A 55 6.77 7.97 -4.38
C SER A 55 7.81 7.43 -3.40
N LYS A 56 7.66 7.76 -2.11
CA LYS A 56 8.53 7.27 -1.04
C LYS A 56 8.43 5.75 -0.84
N LEU A 57 7.24 5.15 -0.95
CA LEU A 57 7.06 3.69 -0.91
C LEU A 57 7.82 3.00 -2.04
N ILE A 58 7.72 3.53 -3.26
CA ILE A 58 8.42 3.00 -4.43
C ILE A 58 9.94 3.10 -4.26
N ASP A 59 10.43 4.24 -3.76
CA ASP A 59 11.85 4.44 -3.48
C ASP A 59 12.36 3.49 -2.40
N ALA A 60 11.61 3.31 -1.31
CA ALA A 60 11.96 2.34 -0.27
C ALA A 60 12.05 0.92 -0.84
N LYS A 61 11.05 0.50 -1.63
CA LYS A 61 11.04 -0.82 -2.28
C LYS A 61 12.21 -0.98 -3.25
N LYS A 62 12.53 0.03 -4.04
CA LYS A 62 13.62 -0.01 -5.02
C LYS A 62 15.00 -0.09 -4.36
N ASN A 63 15.23 0.71 -3.32
CA ASN A 63 16.55 0.84 -2.68
C ASN A 63 16.83 -0.25 -1.65
N HIS A 64 15.79 -0.83 -1.05
CA HIS A 64 15.93 -1.79 0.05
C HIS A 64 15.27 -3.14 -0.21
N ASN A 65 14.72 -3.34 -1.41
CA ASN A 65 13.98 -4.53 -1.82
C ASN A 65 12.75 -4.87 -0.94
N SER A 66 12.34 -3.95 -0.06
CA SER A 66 11.13 -4.07 0.76
C SER A 66 10.56 -2.70 1.14
N VAL A 67 9.25 -2.64 1.35
CA VAL A 67 8.57 -1.45 1.89
C VAL A 67 8.90 -1.18 3.35
N LYS A 68 9.53 -2.13 4.06
CA LYS A 68 9.91 -2.01 5.48
C LYS A 68 10.75 -0.78 5.83
N LYS A 69 11.44 -0.20 4.86
CA LYS A 69 12.28 1.00 5.03
C LYS A 69 11.56 2.30 4.69
N TYR A 70 10.24 2.27 4.59
CA TYR A 70 9.42 3.47 4.37
C TYR A 70 9.51 4.49 5.53
N SER A 71 9.57 4.01 6.77
CA SER A 71 9.74 4.85 7.97
C SER A 71 10.72 4.18 8.96
N GLU A 72 11.01 4.83 10.08
CA GLU A 72 11.80 4.24 11.17
C GLU A 72 10.91 3.49 12.18
N THR A 73 9.58 3.64 12.10
CA THR A 73 8.58 3.10 13.03
C THR A 73 7.44 2.40 12.29
N GLU A 74 6.81 1.39 12.91
CA GLU A 74 5.59 0.71 12.41
C GLU A 74 5.73 -0.10 11.10
N ASN A 75 6.90 -0.71 10.87
CA ASN A 75 7.21 -1.43 9.62
C ASN A 75 7.36 -2.95 9.73
N ASN A 76 6.98 -3.53 10.86
CA ASN A 76 7.14 -4.95 11.14
C ASN A 76 5.81 -5.65 11.48
N ALA A 77 4.67 -5.00 11.22
CA ALA A 77 3.39 -5.65 11.39
C ALA A 77 3.26 -6.77 10.33
N SER A 78 2.80 -7.94 10.77
CA SER A 78 2.40 -9.00 9.86
C SER A 78 1.18 -8.57 9.04
N GLY A 79 1.00 -9.19 7.87
CA GLY A 79 -0.16 -8.92 7.03
C GLY A 79 -1.50 -9.15 7.76
N THR A 80 -1.57 -10.17 8.62
CA THR A 80 -2.76 -10.46 9.43
C THR A 80 -3.02 -9.41 10.50
N GLU A 81 -1.99 -8.92 11.18
CA GLU A 81 -2.14 -7.81 12.14
C GLU A 81 -2.64 -6.56 11.41
N MET A 82 -2.07 -6.23 10.27
CA MET A 82 -2.52 -5.08 9.48
C MET A 82 -3.98 -5.19 9.04
N ILE A 83 -4.42 -6.37 8.59
CA ILE A 83 -5.81 -6.60 8.15
C ILE A 83 -6.79 -6.47 9.33
N ASN A 84 -6.40 -6.89 10.53
CA ASN A 84 -7.26 -6.84 11.71
C ASN A 84 -7.28 -5.47 12.40
N ASP A 85 -6.14 -4.78 12.43
CA ASP A 85 -5.95 -3.61 13.28
C ASP A 85 -6.09 -2.27 12.53
N LEU A 86 -5.86 -2.25 11.21
CA LEU A 86 -6.00 -1.04 10.42
C LEU A 86 -7.44 -0.83 9.96
N GLU A 87 -7.95 0.37 10.18
CA GLU A 87 -9.22 0.77 9.59
C GLU A 87 -9.07 0.94 8.07
N ALA A 88 -9.61 -0.02 7.32
CA ALA A 88 -9.64 0.00 5.87
C ALA A 88 -10.97 -0.48 5.32
N GLU A 89 -11.37 0.01 4.15
CA GLU A 89 -12.58 -0.44 3.46
C GLU A 89 -12.30 -1.50 2.39
N VAL A 90 -11.05 -1.59 1.92
CA VAL A 90 -10.66 -2.48 0.83
C VAL A 90 -9.31 -3.12 1.13
N LEU A 91 -9.24 -4.45 0.98
CA LEU A 91 -7.99 -5.19 0.85
C LEU A 91 -7.77 -5.56 -0.61
N ILE A 92 -6.58 -5.30 -1.14
CA ILE A 92 -6.17 -5.72 -2.47
C ILE A 92 -5.00 -6.70 -2.33
N GLU A 93 -5.21 -7.92 -2.82
CA GLU A 93 -4.23 -8.99 -2.79
C GLU A 93 -3.48 -9.06 -4.13
N THR A 94 -2.17 -8.85 -4.10
CA THR A 94 -1.29 -8.88 -5.29
C THR A 94 -0.04 -9.75 -5.09
N THR A 95 -0.03 -10.62 -4.07
CA THR A 95 0.98 -11.67 -3.91
C THR A 95 0.67 -12.87 -4.80
N GLN A 96 1.59 -13.84 -4.81
CA GLN A 96 1.38 -15.10 -5.50
C GLN A 96 0.19 -15.83 -4.87
N SER A 97 -0.74 -16.27 -5.71
CA SER A 97 -1.84 -17.11 -5.24
C SER A 97 -1.33 -18.47 -4.79
N ASN A 98 -1.91 -19.01 -3.73
CA ASN A 98 -1.61 -20.32 -3.16
C ASN A 98 -2.57 -21.41 -3.65
N TYR A 99 -2.95 -21.40 -4.93
CA TYR A 99 -3.79 -22.45 -5.53
C TYR A 99 -3.11 -23.82 -5.51
#